data_AF-A0A9P4S741-F1
#
_entry.id   AF-A0A9P4S741-F1
#
_cell.length_a   1.000
_cell.length_b   1.000
_cell.length_c   1.000
_cell.angle_alpha   90.00
_cell.angle_beta   90.00
_cell.angle_gamma   90.00
#
_symmetry.space_group_name_H-M   'P 1'
#
loop_
_entity.id
_entity.type
_entity.pdbx_description
1 polymer ?
#
loop_
_entity_poly.entity_id
_entity_poly.type
_entity_poly.pdbx_seq_one_letter_code
_entity_poly.pdbx_strand_id
1 'polypeptide(L)'
;MDTNKSYLKSKEMVDYQMGAVMFAICSLPFIISPVANSFLIRTLRAILRFFKLNSTYCRTMCWKDLTSGHLHIYRNAYYVQSRTNISSQSKAHMSSKECYDSIFTNVLSRAWPRSKERKVVKPPELSLGNNYLLTDGDTLLTFIALTASGHRSFSSSIQGGFGEATFTFRLGSGHARFQRFNSNSLGEPFLVGHLNYSVSDLMEPIVVTQAANLTKADVLRIVNGYPPFYKETFITHSGVPVDYPIKDPRDIQRAGWLIAVGLDVREPLNVYNEHSDKAYREACNRVLKTVTHVFQPSFSKDSDAGKLCQLASSAIYWMNSNRSGSGVPKFLQDSPLVGCDGAGVARYTRHLRREECRFAINIFWKYSFVPLTDLERDRLEKILPAVLAAAICGVYRWWQYKNNTGGHLPSWLLADSIRLSPIWLRDCCEDMNNNM
;
A
#
# COMPACT_ATOMS: atom_id res chain seq x y z
N MET A 1 -61.18 6.59 -22.24
CA MET A 1 -61.05 7.32 -23.52
C MET A 1 -59.76 8.13 -23.48
N ASP A 2 -58.89 7.79 -24.41
CA ASP A 2 -57.91 8.64 -25.09
C ASP A 2 -56.63 9.18 -24.41
N THR A 3 -55.55 8.52 -24.84
CA THR A 3 -54.32 9.09 -25.44
C THR A 3 -53.12 9.42 -24.54
N ASN A 4 -52.37 8.34 -24.27
CA ASN A 4 -50.90 8.35 -24.25
C ASN A 4 -50.36 8.83 -25.61
N LYS A 5 -49.66 9.97 -25.64
CA LYS A 5 -48.80 10.36 -26.76
C LYS A 5 -47.37 9.93 -26.47
N SER A 6 -46.94 8.90 -27.17
CA SER A 6 -45.58 8.38 -27.24
C SER A 6 -44.66 9.36 -27.97
N TYR A 7 -43.61 9.83 -27.28
CA TYR A 7 -42.46 10.49 -27.89
C TYR A 7 -41.51 9.41 -28.45
N LEU A 8 -41.75 8.98 -29.69
CA LEU A 8 -40.77 8.23 -30.48
C LEU A 8 -39.77 9.22 -31.08
N LYS A 9 -38.61 9.33 -30.43
CA LYS A 9 -37.44 10.03 -30.94
C LYS A 9 -36.93 9.23 -32.14
N SER A 10 -37.10 9.76 -33.35
CA SER A 10 -36.59 9.19 -34.59
C SER A 10 -35.08 9.02 -34.48
N LYS A 11 -34.65 7.77 -34.28
CA LYS A 11 -33.26 7.37 -34.41
C LYS A 11 -32.93 7.51 -35.90
N GLU A 12 -32.21 8.56 -36.27
CA GLU A 12 -31.63 8.67 -37.61
C GLU A 12 -30.83 7.39 -37.87
N MET A 13 -31.39 6.50 -38.69
CA MET A 13 -30.63 5.39 -39.26
C MET A 13 -29.56 6.05 -40.12
N VAL A 14 -28.32 6.02 -39.62
CA VAL A 14 -27.15 6.22 -40.46
C VAL A 14 -27.31 5.25 -41.63
N ASP A 15 -27.52 5.80 -42.81
CA ASP A 15 -27.84 5.03 -44.00
C ASP A 15 -26.56 4.31 -44.47
N TYR A 16 -26.35 3.11 -43.94
CA TYR A 16 -25.20 2.26 -44.28
C TYR A 16 -25.13 1.98 -45.79
N GLN A 17 -26.23 2.13 -46.53
CA GLN A 17 -26.26 2.00 -47.99
C GLN A 17 -25.54 3.17 -48.66
N MET A 18 -25.76 4.41 -48.20
CA MET A 18 -25.05 5.60 -48.70
C MET A 18 -23.55 5.50 -48.40
N GLY A 19 -23.18 5.00 -47.22
CA GLY A 19 -21.78 4.75 -46.86
C GLY A 19 -21.09 3.73 -47.76
N ALA A 20 -21.79 2.64 -48.11
CA ALA A 20 -21.28 1.62 -49.02
C ALA A 20 -21.11 2.12 -50.46
N VAL A 21 -22.06 2.93 -50.97
CA VAL A 21 -21.99 3.54 -52.31
C VAL A 21 -20.82 4.53 -52.39
N MET A 22 -20.64 5.38 -51.37
CA MET A 22 -19.51 6.31 -51.32
C MET A 22 -18.17 5.57 -51.23
N PHE A 23 -18.09 4.47 -50.48
CA PHE A 23 -16.89 3.63 -50.45
C PHE A 23 -16.59 2.97 -51.81
N ALA A 24 -17.61 2.50 -52.53
CA ALA A 24 -17.49 1.92 -53.86
C ALA A 24 -17.01 2.95 -54.91
N ILE A 25 -17.61 4.15 -54.94
CA ILE A 25 -17.23 5.23 -55.85
C ILE A 25 -15.80 5.72 -55.55
N CYS A 26 -15.45 5.86 -54.28
CA CYS A 26 -14.09 6.26 -53.87
C CYS A 26 -13.04 5.17 -54.11
N SER A 27 -13.41 3.88 -54.18
CA SER A 27 -12.48 2.76 -54.42
C SER A 27 -12.26 2.43 -55.91
N LEU A 28 -13.19 2.78 -56.80
CA LEU A 28 -13.11 2.55 -58.25
C LEU A 28 -11.83 3.10 -58.93
N PRO A 29 -11.36 4.33 -58.65
CA PRO A 29 -10.11 4.86 -59.19
C PRO A 29 -8.87 4.04 -58.79
N PHE A 30 -8.93 3.40 -57.62
CA PHE A 30 -7.86 2.54 -57.11
C PHE A 30 -7.85 1.15 -57.75
N ILE A 31 -8.97 0.69 -58.31
CA ILE A 31 -9.09 -0.59 -59.03
C ILE A 31 -8.59 -0.45 -60.47
N ILE A 32 -8.88 0.68 -61.12
CA ILE A 32 -8.61 0.87 -62.56
C ILE A 32 -7.16 1.30 -62.83
N SER A 33 -6.51 2.00 -61.90
CA SER A 33 -5.11 2.45 -62.08
C SER A 33 -4.11 1.56 -61.34
N PRO A 34 -3.17 0.88 -62.04
CA PRO A 34 -2.12 0.09 -61.41
C PRO A 34 -1.27 0.91 -60.42
N VAL A 35 -1.07 2.19 -60.72
CA VAL A 35 -0.33 3.12 -59.86
C VAL A 35 -1.12 3.42 -58.59
N ALA A 36 -2.42 3.70 -58.71
CA ALA A 36 -3.30 3.96 -57.56
C ALA A 36 -3.44 2.70 -56.67
N ASN A 37 -3.57 1.52 -57.26
CA ASN A 37 -3.61 0.25 -56.52
C ASN A 37 -2.32 0.05 -55.70
N SER A 38 -1.15 0.30 -56.30
CA SER A 38 0.13 0.18 -55.59
C SER A 38 0.25 1.15 -54.41
N PHE A 39 -0.26 2.37 -54.56
CA PHE A 39 -0.30 3.37 -53.49
C PHE A 39 -1.28 2.97 -52.38
N LEU A 40 -2.48 2.52 -52.72
CA LEU A 40 -3.49 2.07 -51.76
C LEU A 40 -3.02 0.84 -50.98
N ILE A 41 -2.40 -0.15 -51.64
CA ILE A 41 -1.81 -1.31 -50.96
C ILE A 41 -0.69 -0.86 -50.00
N ARG A 42 0.17 0.08 -50.41
CA ARG A 42 1.23 0.62 -49.52
C ARG A 42 0.63 1.37 -48.33
N THR A 43 -0.39 2.19 -48.56
CA THR A 43 -1.09 2.96 -47.52
C THR A 43 -1.86 2.04 -46.58
N LEU A 44 -2.61 1.06 -47.08
CA LEU A 44 -3.27 0.04 -46.26
C LEU A 44 -2.26 -0.79 -45.48
N ARG A 45 -1.13 -1.20 -46.08
CA ARG A 45 -0.07 -1.89 -45.33
C ARG A 45 0.54 -1.00 -44.27
N ALA A 46 0.74 0.30 -44.54
CA ALA A 46 1.24 1.25 -43.56
C ALA A 46 0.24 1.45 -42.40
N ILE A 47 -1.04 1.61 -42.72
CA ILE A 47 -2.16 1.73 -41.77
C ILE A 47 -2.29 0.44 -40.93
N LEU A 48 -2.33 -0.72 -41.57
CA LEU A 48 -2.38 -2.02 -40.89
C LEU A 48 -1.14 -2.26 -40.05
N ARG A 49 0.06 -1.89 -40.51
CA ARG A 49 1.28 -1.95 -39.71
C ARG A 49 1.20 -1.00 -38.52
N PHE A 50 0.70 0.22 -38.71
CA PHE A 50 0.55 1.20 -37.64
C PHE A 50 -0.46 0.73 -36.59
N PHE A 51 -1.64 0.28 -37.01
CA PHE A 51 -2.65 -0.29 -36.11
C PHE A 51 -2.14 -1.55 -35.43
N LYS A 52 -1.49 -2.46 -36.17
CA LYS A 52 -0.89 -3.68 -35.60
C LYS A 52 0.22 -3.35 -34.60
N LEU A 53 1.11 -2.40 -34.89
CA LEU A 53 2.19 -1.98 -33.99
C LEU A 53 1.66 -1.30 -32.72
N ASN A 54 0.57 -0.55 -32.79
CA ASN A 54 0.00 0.06 -31.58
C ASN A 54 -0.91 -0.90 -30.81
N SER A 55 -1.55 -1.85 -31.48
CA SER A 55 -2.46 -2.81 -30.84
C SER A 55 -1.75 -4.02 -30.24
N THR A 56 -0.59 -4.42 -30.78
CA THR A 56 0.18 -5.59 -30.31
C THR A 56 1.12 -5.30 -29.14
N TYR A 57 1.40 -4.03 -28.85
CA TYR A 57 2.31 -3.66 -27.77
C TYR A 57 1.56 -2.96 -26.64
N CYS A 58 2.04 -3.15 -25.42
CA CYS A 58 1.57 -2.46 -24.23
C CYS A 58 2.73 -1.71 -23.59
N ARG A 59 2.41 -0.78 -22.68
CA ARG A 59 3.41 -0.21 -21.78
C ARG A 59 3.75 -1.22 -20.70
N THR A 60 4.97 -1.17 -20.16
CA THR A 60 5.35 -1.93 -18.96
C THR A 60 5.82 -1.01 -17.86
N MET A 61 5.46 -1.38 -16.63
CA MET A 61 5.88 -0.75 -15.41
C MET A 61 5.97 -1.80 -14.31
N CYS A 62 7.14 -2.39 -14.20
CA CYS A 62 7.45 -3.35 -13.14
C CYS A 62 8.17 -2.64 -11.99
N TRP A 63 8.23 -3.31 -10.85
CA TRP A 63 8.82 -2.77 -9.63
C TRP A 63 10.27 -2.38 -9.85
N LYS A 64 11.02 -3.21 -10.58
CA LYS A 64 12.41 -2.95 -10.97
C LYS A 64 12.59 -1.66 -11.78
N ASP A 65 11.56 -1.21 -12.51
CA ASP A 65 11.62 -0.03 -13.36
C ASP A 65 11.31 1.27 -12.59
N LEU A 66 10.70 1.17 -11.40
CA LEU A 66 10.48 2.34 -10.53
C LEU A 66 11.80 2.95 -10.07
N THR A 67 11.90 4.28 -10.09
CA THR A 67 13.10 4.96 -9.57
C THR A 67 13.28 4.68 -8.08
N SER A 68 14.52 4.44 -7.66
CA SER A 68 14.87 4.36 -6.24
C SER A 68 14.58 5.67 -5.50
N GLY A 69 14.44 5.59 -4.18
CA GLY A 69 14.13 6.74 -3.33
C GLY A 69 12.67 6.80 -2.93
N HIS A 70 12.15 8.00 -2.67
CA HIS A 70 10.78 8.19 -2.17
C HIS A 70 9.76 7.87 -3.27
N LEU A 71 8.68 7.17 -2.94
CA LEU A 71 7.64 6.81 -3.93
C LEU A 71 6.68 7.98 -4.20
N HIS A 72 6.45 8.81 -3.18
CA HIS A 72 5.53 9.94 -3.22
C HIS A 72 6.21 11.19 -2.64
N ILE A 73 6.01 12.35 -3.28
CA ILE A 73 6.37 13.66 -2.72
C ILE A 73 5.07 14.39 -2.41
N TYR A 74 4.85 14.68 -1.13
CA TYR A 74 3.82 15.62 -0.72
C TYR A 74 4.22 17.02 -1.22
N ARG A 75 3.71 17.44 -2.38
CA ARG A 75 3.90 18.81 -2.88
C ARG A 75 2.96 19.74 -2.10
N ASN A 76 3.46 20.25 -0.97
CA ASN A 76 2.94 21.36 -0.15
C ASN A 76 1.41 21.47 0.07
N ALA A 77 1.03 21.38 1.35
CA ALA A 77 -0.34 21.50 1.87
C ALA A 77 -1.01 22.85 1.50
N TYR A 78 -0.20 23.86 1.18
CA TYR A 78 -0.66 25.20 0.83
C TYR A 78 -1.48 25.26 -0.46
N TYR A 79 -1.39 24.28 -1.37
CA TYR A 79 -2.24 24.25 -2.58
C TYR A 79 -3.60 23.56 -2.37
N VAL A 80 -3.84 22.93 -1.22
CA VAL A 80 -5.13 22.29 -0.93
C VAL A 80 -6.15 23.32 -0.44
N GLN A 81 -5.73 24.40 0.21
CA GLN A 81 -6.64 25.46 0.66
C GLN A 81 -7.16 26.37 -0.47
N SER A 82 -6.54 26.40 -1.65
CA SER A 82 -7.04 27.17 -2.80
C SER A 82 -8.01 26.39 -3.70
N ARG A 83 -8.50 25.21 -3.27
CA ARG A 83 -9.41 24.33 -4.05
C ARG A 83 -10.87 24.39 -3.63
N THR A 84 -11.34 25.48 -3.02
CA THR A 84 -12.78 25.74 -2.86
C THR A 84 -13.54 25.88 -4.18
N ASN A 85 -12.85 25.89 -5.33
CA ASN A 85 -13.44 25.84 -6.68
C ASN A 85 -13.30 24.48 -7.40
N ILE A 86 -12.88 23.40 -6.72
CA ILE A 86 -12.92 22.03 -7.28
C ILE A 86 -14.14 21.27 -6.73
N SER A 87 -15.28 21.94 -6.66
CA SER A 87 -16.58 21.29 -6.46
C SER A 87 -17.25 20.88 -7.79
N SER A 88 -16.61 21.16 -8.94
CA SER A 88 -17.16 20.86 -10.28
C SER A 88 -16.28 19.95 -11.15
N GLN A 89 -15.15 19.46 -10.64
CA GLN A 89 -14.27 18.51 -11.35
C GLN A 89 -13.97 17.23 -10.57
N SER A 90 -14.81 16.84 -9.60
CA SER A 90 -14.91 15.44 -9.17
C SER A 90 -15.57 14.63 -10.26
N LYS A 91 -14.95 14.55 -11.44
CA LYS A 91 -15.41 13.62 -12.45
C LYS A 91 -15.08 12.24 -11.91
N ALA A 92 -16.12 11.51 -11.49
CA ALA A 92 -16.07 10.07 -11.28
C ALA A 92 -15.22 9.46 -12.38
N HIS A 93 -14.33 8.52 -12.02
CA HIS A 93 -13.41 7.82 -12.91
C HIS A 93 -13.87 7.87 -14.37
N MET A 94 -13.42 8.89 -15.12
CA MET A 94 -13.94 9.06 -16.47
C MET A 94 -13.44 7.85 -17.24
N SER A 95 -14.34 7.15 -17.92
CA SER A 95 -14.05 6.10 -18.89
C SER A 95 -13.17 6.70 -19.99
N SER A 96 -11.90 6.83 -19.68
CA SER A 96 -10.89 7.52 -20.45
C SER A 96 -9.79 6.52 -20.70
N LYS A 97 -9.15 6.67 -21.86
CA LYS A 97 -8.00 5.86 -22.20
C LYS A 97 -6.89 6.12 -21.17
N GLU A 98 -6.24 5.06 -20.74
CA GLU A 98 -5.14 5.01 -19.78
C GLU A 98 -5.56 5.39 -18.35
N CYS A 99 -6.71 4.92 -17.88
CA CYS A 99 -7.21 5.25 -16.55
C CYS A 99 -6.23 4.89 -15.42
N TYR A 100 -5.46 3.81 -15.60
CA TYR A 100 -4.40 3.41 -14.69
C TYR A 100 -3.28 4.48 -14.56
N ASP A 101 -2.99 5.28 -15.61
CA ASP A 101 -1.95 6.32 -15.53
C ASP A 101 -2.35 7.34 -14.46
N SER A 102 -3.60 7.78 -14.45
CA SER A 102 -4.11 8.71 -13.43
C SER A 102 -4.04 8.12 -12.02
N ILE A 103 -4.37 6.83 -11.87
CA ILE A 103 -4.39 6.14 -10.57
C ILE A 103 -2.97 6.03 -10.01
N PHE A 104 -2.03 5.50 -10.79
CA PHE A 104 -0.68 5.30 -10.30
C PHE A 104 0.14 6.59 -10.27
N THR A 105 -0.04 7.55 -11.18
CA THR A 105 0.66 8.84 -11.10
C THR A 105 0.30 9.61 -9.84
N ASN A 106 -0.91 9.45 -9.31
CA ASN A 106 -1.30 10.07 -8.05
C ASN A 106 -0.61 9.42 -6.85
N VAL A 107 -0.51 8.08 -6.84
CA VAL A 107 0.05 7.31 -5.71
C VAL A 107 1.58 7.29 -5.74
N LEU A 108 2.16 6.97 -6.90
CA LEU A 108 3.59 6.81 -7.16
C LEU A 108 4.19 8.04 -7.88
N SER A 109 3.70 9.24 -7.58
CA SER A 109 3.98 10.48 -8.31
C SER A 109 5.44 10.79 -8.60
N ARG A 110 6.37 10.39 -7.71
CA ARG A 110 7.81 10.56 -7.93
C ARG A 110 8.41 9.39 -8.70
N ALA A 111 7.93 8.19 -8.40
CA ALA A 111 8.43 6.94 -8.95
C ALA A 111 7.84 6.59 -10.33
N TRP A 112 6.98 7.44 -10.88
CA TRP A 112 6.33 7.30 -12.19
C TRP A 112 7.01 8.13 -13.29
N PRO A 113 8.20 7.74 -13.79
CA PRO A 113 8.86 8.46 -14.87
C PRO A 113 8.19 8.16 -16.21
N ARG A 114 7.44 9.14 -16.75
CA ARG A 114 6.88 9.08 -18.11
C ARG A 114 7.93 8.92 -19.21
N SER A 115 9.22 9.19 -18.93
CA SER A 115 10.30 9.19 -19.93
C SER A 115 10.98 7.83 -20.15
N LYS A 116 10.66 6.79 -19.38
CA LYS A 116 11.31 5.46 -19.46
C LYS A 116 10.35 4.33 -19.85
N GLU A 117 9.27 4.64 -20.53
CA GLU A 117 8.28 3.64 -20.92
C GLU A 117 8.88 2.64 -21.91
N ARG A 118 8.97 1.38 -21.50
CA ARG A 118 9.27 0.26 -22.39
C ARG A 118 7.97 -0.28 -22.96
N LYS A 119 8.03 -0.74 -24.22
CA LYS A 119 6.92 -1.43 -24.87
C LYS A 119 7.19 -2.94 -24.86
N VAL A 120 6.19 -3.72 -24.49
CA VAL A 120 6.24 -5.20 -24.47
C VAL A 120 5.12 -5.74 -25.34
N VAL A 121 5.37 -6.86 -26.02
CA VAL A 121 4.37 -7.52 -26.86
C VAL A 121 3.28 -8.13 -25.98
N LYS A 122 2.02 -7.87 -26.30
CA LYS A 122 0.85 -8.46 -25.63
C LYS A 122 0.77 -9.96 -25.95
N PRO A 123 0.42 -10.81 -24.98
CA PRO A 123 0.01 -12.18 -25.25
C PRO A 123 -1.13 -12.21 -26.27
N PRO A 124 -1.16 -13.20 -27.18
CA PRO A 124 -2.19 -13.31 -28.21
C PRO A 124 -3.60 -13.51 -27.63
N GLU A 125 -3.70 -13.95 -26.38
CA GLU A 125 -4.96 -14.12 -25.64
C GLU A 125 -5.58 -12.78 -25.21
N LEU A 126 -4.82 -11.68 -25.21
CA LEU A 126 -5.32 -10.34 -24.87
C LEU A 126 -5.99 -9.67 -26.07
N SER A 127 -7.07 -8.94 -25.82
CA SER A 127 -7.77 -8.20 -26.88
C SER A 127 -6.90 -7.08 -27.45
N LEU A 128 -6.69 -7.10 -28.77
CA LEU A 128 -5.94 -6.07 -29.49
C LEU A 128 -6.58 -4.68 -29.38
N GLY A 129 -7.91 -4.62 -29.20
CA GLY A 129 -8.66 -3.36 -29.07
C GLY A 129 -8.45 -2.65 -27.74
N ASN A 130 -8.02 -3.38 -26.70
CA ASN A 130 -7.83 -2.83 -25.36
C ASN A 130 -6.39 -2.36 -25.12
N ASN A 131 -6.26 -1.27 -24.39
CA ASN A 131 -4.99 -0.84 -23.83
C ASN A 131 -4.70 -1.64 -22.55
N TYR A 132 -3.43 -2.02 -22.39
CA TYR A 132 -2.96 -2.71 -21.20
C TYR A 132 -1.70 -2.05 -20.67
N LEU A 133 -1.49 -2.17 -19.37
CA LEU A 133 -0.23 -1.92 -18.69
C LEU A 133 0.26 -3.24 -18.09
N LEU A 134 1.45 -3.69 -18.49
CA LEU A 134 2.12 -4.83 -17.88
C LEU A 134 2.84 -4.39 -16.61
N THR A 135 2.51 -5.00 -15.47
CA THR A 135 3.14 -4.77 -14.16
C THR A 135 3.43 -6.10 -13.46
N ASP A 136 3.95 -6.02 -12.23
CA ASP A 136 4.26 -7.17 -11.37
C ASP A 136 3.56 -7.08 -10.01
N GLY A 137 3.63 -8.16 -9.24
CA GLY A 137 2.99 -8.24 -7.93
C GLY A 137 3.54 -7.23 -6.92
N ASP A 138 4.84 -6.91 -6.97
CA ASP A 138 5.48 -5.92 -6.09
C ASP A 138 4.94 -4.51 -6.30
N THR A 139 4.77 -4.12 -7.57
CA THR A 139 4.19 -2.82 -7.92
C THR A 139 2.73 -2.74 -7.46
N LEU A 140 1.95 -3.81 -7.68
CA LEU A 140 0.56 -3.87 -7.25
C LEU A 140 0.41 -3.87 -5.72
N LEU A 141 1.21 -4.64 -4.99
CA LEU A 141 1.23 -4.65 -3.51
C LEU A 141 1.60 -3.28 -2.96
N THR A 142 2.59 -2.62 -3.55
CA THR A 142 3.01 -1.28 -3.14
C THR A 142 1.90 -0.27 -3.38
N PHE A 143 1.24 -0.33 -4.54
CA PHE A 143 0.08 0.49 -4.82
C PHE A 143 -1.02 0.30 -3.78
N ILE A 144 -1.37 -0.95 -3.45
CA ILE A 144 -2.36 -1.27 -2.40
C ILE A 144 -1.91 -0.72 -1.06
N ALA A 145 -0.65 -0.89 -0.68
CA ALA A 145 -0.14 -0.47 0.62
C ALA A 145 -0.17 1.03 0.83
N LEU A 146 0.17 1.79 -0.21
CA LEU A 146 0.16 3.24 -0.18
C LEU A 146 -1.27 3.79 -0.22
N THR A 147 -2.14 3.22 -1.06
CA THR A 147 -3.55 3.65 -1.13
C THR A 147 -4.33 3.30 0.13
N ALA A 148 -4.01 2.19 0.80
CA ALA A 148 -4.76 1.75 1.97
C ALA A 148 -4.64 2.70 3.16
N SER A 149 -3.56 3.47 3.20
CA SER A 149 -3.28 4.45 4.25
C SER A 149 -4.36 5.55 4.35
N GLY A 150 -5.15 5.77 3.29
CA GLY A 150 -6.28 6.71 3.30
C GLY A 150 -7.61 6.12 3.77
N HIS A 151 -7.75 4.80 3.83
CA HIS A 151 -9.07 4.16 3.99
C HIS A 151 -9.13 3.24 5.21
N ARG A 152 -10.31 3.18 5.85
CA ARG A 152 -10.55 2.34 7.04
C ARG A 152 -10.96 0.90 6.70
N SER A 153 -11.33 0.63 5.46
CA SER A 153 -11.79 -0.69 5.02
C SER A 153 -10.92 -1.23 3.88
N PHE A 154 -10.31 -2.38 4.14
CA PHE A 154 -9.67 -3.20 3.13
C PHE A 154 -10.25 -4.62 3.22
N SER A 155 -10.63 -5.20 2.10
CA SER A 155 -11.01 -6.61 2.02
C SER A 155 -10.46 -7.25 0.75
N SER A 156 -10.13 -8.53 0.82
CA SER A 156 -9.68 -9.28 -0.34
C SER A 156 -10.28 -10.68 -0.33
N SER A 157 -10.47 -11.25 -1.51
CA SER A 157 -11.04 -12.59 -1.64
C SER A 157 -10.57 -13.26 -2.92
N ILE A 158 -10.60 -14.59 -2.90
CA ILE A 158 -10.45 -15.44 -4.07
C ILE A 158 -11.83 -16.07 -4.31
N GLN A 159 -12.35 -15.95 -5.52
CA GLN A 159 -13.56 -16.64 -5.95
C GLN A 159 -13.16 -17.66 -7.03
N GLY A 160 -13.45 -18.93 -6.77
CA GLY A 160 -13.20 -20.03 -7.71
C GLY A 160 -14.50 -20.66 -8.17
N GLY A 161 -14.72 -20.67 -9.49
CA GLY A 161 -15.58 -21.63 -10.19
C GLY A 161 -14.70 -22.59 -11.00
N PHE A 162 -15.29 -23.66 -11.55
CA PHE A 162 -14.60 -24.67 -12.38
C PHE A 162 -13.57 -24.06 -13.35
N GLY A 163 -12.27 -24.17 -13.03
CA GLY A 163 -11.16 -23.90 -13.95
C GLY A 163 -10.52 -22.50 -13.93
N GLU A 164 -11.19 -21.46 -13.42
CA GLU A 164 -10.67 -20.08 -13.46
C GLU A 164 -10.75 -19.40 -12.08
N ALA A 165 -9.57 -19.18 -11.47
CA ALA A 165 -9.48 -18.41 -10.24
C ALA A 165 -9.64 -16.91 -10.56
N THR A 166 -10.68 -16.30 -10.00
CA THR A 166 -10.86 -14.85 -9.96
C THR A 166 -10.33 -14.33 -8.63
N PHE A 167 -9.44 -13.34 -8.68
CA PHE A 167 -8.88 -12.68 -7.52
C PHE A 167 -9.47 -11.27 -7.40
N THR A 168 -9.88 -10.87 -6.20
CA THR A 168 -10.41 -9.53 -5.99
C THR A 168 -9.83 -8.90 -4.74
N PHE A 169 -9.78 -7.57 -4.75
CA PHE A 169 -9.64 -6.78 -3.53
C PHE A 169 -10.50 -5.53 -3.61
N ARG A 170 -10.91 -5.03 -2.46
CA ARG A 170 -11.60 -3.76 -2.27
C ARG A 170 -10.82 -2.91 -1.28
N LEU A 171 -10.69 -1.64 -1.61
CA LEU A 171 -10.00 -0.67 -0.80
C LEU A 171 -10.73 0.67 -0.84
N GLY A 172 -11.38 1.03 0.28
CA GLY A 172 -12.30 2.17 0.28
C GLY A 172 -13.40 1.96 -0.77
N SER A 173 -13.55 2.91 -1.68
CA SER A 173 -14.43 2.80 -2.85
C SER A 173 -13.81 2.04 -4.02
N GLY A 174 -12.50 1.86 -4.00
CA GLY A 174 -11.75 1.18 -5.05
C GLY A 174 -12.01 -0.32 -5.04
N HIS A 175 -12.13 -0.91 -6.21
CA HIS A 175 -12.18 -2.36 -6.38
C HIS A 175 -11.33 -2.80 -7.54
N ALA A 176 -10.73 -3.97 -7.39
CA ALA A 176 -9.98 -4.61 -8.44
C ALA A 176 -10.43 -6.06 -8.60
N ARG A 177 -10.48 -6.50 -9.85
CA ARG A 177 -10.77 -7.89 -10.22
C ARG A 177 -9.72 -8.35 -11.21
N PHE A 178 -9.15 -9.53 -10.95
CA PHE A 178 -8.15 -10.19 -11.77
C PHE A 178 -8.62 -11.60 -12.11
N GLN A 179 -8.38 -12.01 -13.35
CA GLN A 179 -8.60 -13.36 -13.86
C GLN A 179 -7.24 -13.96 -14.18
N ARG A 180 -7.02 -15.20 -13.78
CA ARG A 180 -5.79 -15.94 -14.09
C ARG A 180 -5.96 -16.75 -15.37
N PHE A 181 -4.96 -16.63 -16.23
CA PHE A 181 -4.81 -17.42 -17.45
C PHE A 181 -3.69 -18.42 -17.21
N ASN A 182 -4.01 -19.72 -17.32
CA ASN A 182 -3.09 -20.80 -16.97
C ASN A 182 -2.11 -21.18 -18.10
N SER A 183 -2.27 -20.60 -19.28
CA SER A 183 -1.42 -20.89 -20.44
C SER A 183 -1.42 -19.70 -21.38
N ASN A 184 -0.25 -19.13 -21.63
CA ASN A 184 0.02 -18.41 -22.87
C ASN A 184 0.76 -19.35 -23.84
N SER A 185 0.89 -18.93 -25.10
CA SER A 185 1.84 -19.52 -26.06
C SER A 185 3.30 -19.70 -25.56
N LEU A 186 3.67 -19.12 -24.41
CA LEU A 186 4.98 -19.20 -23.76
C LEU A 186 5.00 -20.16 -22.54
N GLY A 187 3.89 -20.79 -22.18
CA GLY A 187 3.78 -21.76 -21.07
C GLY A 187 3.74 -21.17 -19.65
N GLU A 188 3.66 -19.84 -19.47
CA GLU A 188 3.66 -19.20 -18.16
C GLU A 188 2.29 -18.60 -17.81
N PRO A 189 1.78 -18.78 -16.57
CA PRO A 189 0.53 -18.17 -16.15
C PRO A 189 0.68 -16.65 -16.01
N PHE A 190 -0.42 -15.92 -16.27
CA PHE A 190 -0.47 -14.47 -16.08
C PHE A 190 -1.84 -14.04 -15.54
N LEU A 191 -1.89 -12.85 -14.95
CA LEU A 191 -3.13 -12.24 -14.49
C LEU A 191 -3.55 -11.13 -15.43
N VAL A 192 -4.86 -11.02 -15.67
CA VAL A 192 -5.46 -9.86 -16.35
C VAL A 192 -6.48 -9.26 -15.40
N GLY A 193 -6.36 -7.96 -15.11
CA GLY A 193 -7.29 -7.32 -14.21
C GLY A 193 -7.58 -5.88 -14.56
N HIS A 194 -8.49 -5.29 -13.80
CA HIS A 194 -8.88 -3.90 -13.95
C HIS A 194 -8.95 -3.24 -12.58
N LEU A 195 -8.37 -2.05 -12.44
CA LEU A 195 -8.45 -1.23 -11.24
C LEU A 195 -9.57 -0.20 -11.42
N ASN A 196 -10.62 -0.31 -10.64
CA ASN A 196 -11.71 0.66 -10.65
C ASN A 196 -11.65 1.48 -9.37
N TYR A 197 -11.17 2.71 -9.47
CA TYR A 197 -11.04 3.64 -8.34
C TYR A 197 -11.75 4.95 -8.66
N SER A 198 -12.54 5.48 -7.73
CA SER A 198 -12.97 6.87 -7.88
C SER A 198 -11.80 7.79 -7.59
N VAL A 199 -11.53 8.72 -8.51
CA VAL A 199 -10.45 9.71 -8.37
C VAL A 199 -10.63 10.58 -7.12
N SER A 200 -11.88 10.81 -6.70
CA SER A 200 -12.18 11.55 -5.47
C SER A 200 -11.54 10.93 -4.23
N ASP A 201 -11.46 9.60 -4.18
CA ASP A 201 -10.96 8.86 -3.02
C ASP A 201 -9.43 8.77 -3.01
N LEU A 202 -8.79 8.84 -4.18
CA LEU A 202 -7.34 8.92 -4.31
C LEU A 202 -6.77 10.31 -3.99
N MET A 203 -7.63 11.34 -3.95
CA MET A 203 -7.26 12.73 -3.66
C MET A 203 -7.39 13.10 -2.18
N GLU A 204 -7.87 12.20 -1.31
CA GLU A 204 -7.96 12.51 0.12
C GLU A 204 -6.57 12.75 0.73
N PRO A 205 -6.37 13.83 1.50
CA PRO A 205 -5.07 14.22 2.08
C PRO A 205 -4.41 13.13 2.95
N ILE A 206 -5.19 12.16 3.41
CA ILE A 206 -4.80 11.12 4.36
C ILE A 206 -3.82 10.12 3.72
N VAL A 207 -4.04 9.73 2.46
CA VAL A 207 -3.09 8.90 1.68
C VAL A 207 -1.70 9.55 1.65
N VAL A 208 -1.67 10.89 1.68
CA VAL A 208 -0.53 11.71 1.31
C VAL A 208 0.41 11.97 2.50
N THR A 209 -0.02 11.87 3.77
CA THR A 209 0.83 12.16 4.94
C THR A 209 1.55 10.94 5.51
N GLN A 210 0.89 9.77 5.56
CA GLN A 210 1.50 8.54 6.10
C GLN A 210 2.50 7.93 5.11
N ALA A 211 2.18 8.00 3.82
CA ALA A 211 3.06 7.56 2.73
C ALA A 211 4.19 8.57 2.42
N ALA A 212 4.04 9.84 2.82
CA ALA A 212 5.08 10.83 2.64
C ALA A 212 6.36 10.37 3.33
N ASN A 213 7.44 10.37 2.56
CA ASN A 213 8.80 9.96 2.98
C ASN A 213 9.06 8.45 3.07
N LEU A 214 8.13 7.59 2.64
CA LEU A 214 8.46 6.18 2.45
C LEU A 214 9.28 5.99 1.18
N THR A 215 10.43 5.32 1.34
CA THR A 215 11.23 4.91 0.20
C THR A 215 10.67 3.64 -0.44
N LYS A 216 11.06 3.40 -1.69
CA LYS A 216 10.86 2.15 -2.40
C LYS A 216 11.28 0.94 -1.54
N ALA A 217 12.43 1.02 -0.87
CA ALA A 217 12.95 -0.04 -0.04
C ALA A 217 12.11 -0.27 1.23
N ASP A 218 11.61 0.79 1.86
CA ASP A 218 10.76 0.68 3.06
C ASP A 218 9.46 -0.05 2.74
N VAL A 219 8.76 0.37 1.68
CA VAL A 219 7.49 -0.27 1.29
C VAL A 219 7.70 -1.72 0.90
N LEU A 220 8.77 -2.03 0.17
CA LEU A 220 9.09 -3.42 -0.18
C LEU A 220 9.31 -4.29 1.06
N ARG A 221 10.01 -3.77 2.08
CA ARG A 221 10.20 -4.49 3.34
C ARG A 221 8.87 -4.72 4.06
N ILE A 222 8.00 -3.72 4.12
CA ILE A 222 6.67 -3.84 4.75
C ILE A 222 5.82 -4.91 4.05
N VAL A 223 5.71 -4.88 2.71
CA VAL A 223 4.95 -5.90 1.97
C VAL A 223 5.55 -7.30 2.14
N ASN A 224 6.87 -7.38 2.38
CA ASN A 224 7.60 -8.61 2.68
C ASN A 224 7.51 -9.09 4.13
N GLY A 225 6.61 -8.54 4.96
CA GLY A 225 6.43 -9.04 6.33
C GLY A 225 7.09 -8.21 7.42
N TYR A 226 7.77 -7.11 7.08
CA TYR A 226 8.24 -6.20 8.13
C TYR A 226 7.03 -5.47 8.75
N PRO A 227 7.13 -5.04 10.02
CA PRO A 227 6.06 -4.30 10.67
C PRO A 227 5.62 -3.09 9.84
N PRO A 228 4.34 -2.70 9.86
CA PRO A 228 3.84 -1.57 9.07
C PRO A 228 4.38 -0.20 9.51
N PHE A 229 5.12 -0.17 10.63
CA PHE A 229 5.88 0.96 11.15
C PHE A 229 7.32 1.03 10.59
N TYR A 230 7.75 0.01 9.85
CA TYR A 230 9.14 -0.14 9.42
C TYR A 230 9.56 0.97 8.48
N LYS A 231 10.71 1.57 8.79
CA LYS A 231 11.42 2.55 7.96
C LYS A 231 12.91 2.34 8.18
N GLU A 232 13.78 2.62 7.22
CA GLU A 232 15.23 2.48 7.43
C GLU A 232 15.72 3.38 8.59
N THR A 233 15.21 4.61 8.63
CA THR A 233 15.45 5.57 9.71
C THR A 233 14.14 6.22 10.19
N PHE A 234 14.12 6.63 11.45
CA PHE A 234 12.99 7.34 12.03
C PHE A 234 13.38 8.54 12.87
N ILE A 235 12.46 9.48 12.97
CA ILE A 235 12.60 10.70 13.76
C ILE A 235 11.89 10.48 15.09
N THR A 236 12.63 10.64 16.18
CA THR A 236 12.08 10.52 17.54
C THR A 236 11.21 11.72 17.90
N HIS A 237 10.46 11.64 19.00
CA HIS A 237 9.79 12.80 19.61
C HIS A 237 10.73 13.97 19.97
N SER A 238 12.03 13.70 20.11
CA SER A 238 13.08 14.72 20.33
C SER A 238 13.62 15.32 19.02
N GLY A 239 13.09 14.93 17.86
CA GLY A 239 13.56 15.39 16.55
C GLY A 239 14.87 14.73 16.08
N VAL A 240 15.34 13.69 16.77
CA VAL A 240 16.61 13.05 16.49
C VAL A 240 16.40 11.86 15.54
N PRO A 241 17.17 11.75 14.44
CA PRO A 241 17.12 10.57 13.58
C PRO A 241 17.85 9.39 14.23
N VAL A 242 17.21 8.23 14.21
CA VAL A 242 17.69 6.93 14.72
C VAL A 242 17.40 5.84 13.69
N ASP A 243 18.34 4.90 13.54
CA ASP A 243 18.17 3.75 12.65
C ASP A 243 17.14 2.76 13.22
N TYR A 244 16.28 2.23 12.37
CA TYR A 244 15.36 1.19 12.80
C TYR A 244 16.12 -0.12 13.02
N PRO A 245 15.78 -0.88 14.07
CA PRO A 245 16.63 -1.99 14.49
C PRO A 245 16.52 -3.22 13.57
N ILE A 246 15.40 -3.43 12.87
CA ILE A 246 15.22 -4.54 11.93
C ILE A 246 16.13 -4.41 10.72
N LYS A 247 17.09 -5.33 10.60
CA LYS A 247 18.00 -5.45 9.45
C LYS A 247 17.67 -6.66 8.57
N ASP A 248 17.13 -7.72 9.16
CA ASP A 248 16.78 -8.98 8.51
C ASP A 248 15.35 -9.44 8.91
N PRO A 249 14.61 -10.17 8.05
CA PRO A 249 13.28 -10.69 8.40
C PRO A 249 13.25 -11.51 9.71
N ARG A 250 14.33 -12.22 10.05
CA ARG A 250 14.43 -12.99 11.30
C ARG A 250 14.38 -12.13 12.56
N ASP A 251 14.61 -10.83 12.42
CA ASP A 251 14.60 -9.91 13.54
C ASP A 251 13.21 -9.39 13.89
N ILE A 252 12.19 -9.65 13.06
CA ILE A 252 10.81 -9.17 13.28
C ILE A 252 10.25 -9.62 14.64
N GLN A 253 10.67 -10.79 15.11
CA GLN A 253 10.28 -11.33 16.42
C GLN A 253 11.00 -10.69 17.62
N ARG A 254 12.00 -9.83 17.41
CA ARG A 254 12.71 -9.14 18.49
C ARG A 254 11.89 -7.95 19.00
N ALA A 255 12.06 -7.57 20.27
CA ALA A 255 11.24 -6.52 20.87
C ALA A 255 11.72 -5.08 20.57
N GLY A 256 12.97 -4.89 20.15
CA GLY A 256 13.55 -3.55 19.98
C GLY A 256 12.78 -2.64 19.01
N TRP A 257 12.11 -3.20 17.99
CA TRP A 257 11.34 -2.38 17.05
C TRP A 257 10.06 -1.80 17.67
N LEU A 258 9.45 -2.46 18.66
CA LEU A 258 8.32 -1.89 19.40
C LEU A 258 8.75 -0.66 20.20
N ILE A 259 9.97 -0.66 20.73
CA ILE A 259 10.55 0.52 21.38
C ILE A 259 10.73 1.64 20.36
N ALA A 260 11.23 1.32 19.17
CA ALA A 260 11.32 2.30 18.07
C ALA A 260 9.94 2.89 17.72
N VAL A 261 8.87 2.08 17.69
CA VAL A 261 7.49 2.55 17.47
C VAL A 261 7.01 3.50 18.57
N GLY A 262 7.32 3.22 19.84
CA GLY A 262 7.00 4.12 20.95
C GLY A 262 7.82 5.41 20.96
N LEU A 263 8.94 5.44 20.25
CA LEU A 263 9.81 6.61 20.09
C LEU A 263 9.52 7.41 18.81
N ASP A 264 8.93 6.82 17.77
CA ASP A 264 8.61 7.44 16.48
C ASP A 264 7.31 8.26 16.55
N VAL A 265 7.34 9.46 15.94
CA VAL A 265 6.19 10.38 15.84
C VAL A 265 5.20 10.01 14.74
N ARG A 266 5.58 9.10 13.82
CA ARG A 266 4.83 8.83 12.59
C ARG A 266 3.90 7.64 12.75
N GLU A 267 2.81 7.65 11.99
CA GLU A 267 1.86 6.55 11.90
C GLU A 267 2.31 5.42 10.97
N PRO A 268 1.82 4.18 11.19
CA PRO A 268 2.08 3.04 10.32
C PRO A 268 1.31 3.13 9.00
N LEU A 269 1.68 2.30 8.02
CA LEU A 269 0.80 2.01 6.88
C LEU A 269 -0.41 1.19 7.35
N ASN A 270 -1.61 1.48 6.84
CA ASN A 270 -2.84 0.79 7.22
C ASN A 270 -2.94 -0.68 6.74
N VAL A 271 -1.90 -1.24 6.12
CA VAL A 271 -1.87 -2.67 5.80
C VAL A 271 -0.59 -3.34 6.24
N TYR A 272 -0.70 -4.63 6.53
CA TYR A 272 0.42 -5.47 6.89
C TYR A 272 0.28 -6.87 6.29
N ASN A 273 1.40 -7.57 6.23
CA ASN A 273 1.44 -8.96 5.82
C ASN A 273 1.13 -9.87 7.02
N GLU A 274 0.02 -10.58 6.95
CA GLU A 274 -0.52 -11.39 8.03
C GLU A 274 0.33 -12.62 8.39
N HIS A 275 1.17 -13.10 7.46
CA HIS A 275 2.07 -14.23 7.73
C HIS A 275 3.06 -13.94 8.86
N SER A 276 3.32 -12.65 9.14
CA SER A 276 4.21 -12.22 10.22
C SER A 276 3.50 -12.01 11.56
N ASP A 277 2.19 -12.25 11.66
CA ASP A 277 1.40 -12.00 12.89
C ASP A 277 1.95 -12.76 14.11
N LYS A 278 2.41 -13.99 13.91
CA LYS A 278 3.05 -14.76 14.99
C LYS A 278 4.32 -14.08 15.49
N ALA A 279 5.16 -13.58 14.59
CA ALA A 279 6.39 -12.89 14.94
C ALA A 279 6.11 -11.56 15.68
N TYR A 280 5.09 -10.80 15.26
CA TYR A 280 4.70 -9.57 15.95
C TYR A 280 4.20 -9.84 17.37
N ARG A 281 3.38 -10.88 17.57
CA ARG A 281 2.96 -11.30 18.92
C ARG A 281 4.13 -11.71 19.80
N GLU A 282 5.10 -12.43 19.24
CA GLU A 282 6.31 -12.81 19.96
C GLU A 282 7.12 -11.57 20.38
N ALA A 283 7.25 -10.57 19.50
CA ALA A 283 7.91 -9.31 19.85
C ALA A 283 7.22 -8.62 21.04
N CYS A 284 5.88 -8.53 21.05
CA CYS A 284 5.13 -7.96 22.18
C CYS A 284 5.35 -8.75 23.49
N ASN A 285 5.39 -10.08 23.42
CA ASN A 285 5.69 -10.92 24.58
C ASN A 285 7.12 -10.74 25.08
N ARG A 286 8.08 -10.51 24.18
CA ARG A 286 9.47 -10.23 24.54
C ARG A 286 9.63 -8.87 25.21
N VAL A 287 8.82 -7.87 24.87
CA VAL A 287 8.76 -6.61 25.63
C VAL A 287 8.38 -6.90 27.07
N LEU A 288 7.30 -7.65 27.31
CA LEU A 288 6.88 -8.04 28.66
C LEU A 288 7.99 -8.76 29.41
N LYS A 289 8.57 -9.81 28.79
CA LYS A 289 9.64 -10.61 29.40
C LYS A 289 10.87 -9.77 29.74
N THR A 290 11.22 -8.79 28.92
CA THR A 290 12.35 -7.90 29.21
C THR A 290 12.08 -7.06 30.45
N VAL A 291 10.88 -6.47 30.57
CA VAL A 291 10.51 -5.70 31.76
C VAL A 291 10.46 -6.58 33.00
N THR A 292 9.87 -7.78 32.94
CA THR A 292 9.69 -8.65 34.12
C THR A 292 10.95 -9.40 34.55
N HIS A 293 11.78 -9.84 33.60
CA HIS A 293 12.94 -10.70 33.90
C HIS A 293 14.28 -9.97 33.85
N VAL A 294 14.36 -8.78 33.25
CA VAL A 294 15.60 -7.99 33.18
C VAL A 294 15.49 -6.75 34.05
N PHE A 295 14.41 -5.97 33.92
CA PHE A 295 14.31 -4.69 34.64
C PHE A 295 13.89 -4.89 36.10
N GLN A 296 12.78 -5.58 36.36
CA GLN A 296 12.28 -5.76 37.73
C GLN A 296 13.32 -6.36 38.69
N PRO A 297 14.12 -7.38 38.33
CA PRO A 297 15.13 -7.91 39.24
C PRO A 297 16.29 -6.93 39.50
N SER A 298 16.51 -5.97 38.61
CA SER A 298 17.60 -4.99 38.72
C SER A 298 17.25 -3.81 39.65
N PHE A 299 15.98 -3.67 40.07
CA PHE A 299 15.50 -2.59 40.93
C PHE A 299 14.75 -3.17 42.14
N SER A 300 14.93 -2.56 43.33
CA SER A 300 14.17 -2.98 44.51
C SER A 300 12.66 -2.79 44.29
N LYS A 301 11.83 -3.75 44.71
CA LYS A 301 10.37 -3.70 44.54
C LYS A 301 9.75 -2.45 45.16
N ASP A 302 10.29 -1.98 46.28
CA ASP A 302 9.76 -0.83 47.02
C ASP A 302 10.27 0.52 46.50
N SER A 303 11.31 0.49 45.64
CA SER A 303 11.82 1.69 44.97
C SER A 303 10.83 2.21 43.92
N ASP A 304 10.90 3.51 43.62
CA ASP A 304 10.06 4.10 42.58
C ASP A 304 10.31 3.45 41.21
N ALA A 305 11.57 3.12 40.89
CA ALA A 305 11.93 2.38 39.68
C ALA A 305 11.28 0.98 39.63
N GLY A 306 11.28 0.25 40.74
CA GLY A 306 10.62 -1.06 40.87
C GLY A 306 9.11 -0.97 40.66
N LYS A 307 8.45 0.00 41.31
CA LYS A 307 7.01 0.27 41.14
C LYS A 307 6.65 0.61 39.70
N LEU A 308 7.47 1.43 39.03
CA LEU A 308 7.29 1.75 37.61
C LEU A 308 7.41 0.50 36.72
N CYS A 309 8.39 -0.36 36.98
CA CYS A 309 8.55 -1.62 36.24
C CYS A 309 7.37 -2.56 36.46
N GLN A 310 6.84 -2.64 37.69
CA GLN A 310 5.65 -3.43 38.00
C GLN A 310 4.43 -2.90 37.24
N LEU A 311 4.18 -1.59 37.32
CA LEU A 311 3.10 -0.92 36.61
C LEU A 311 3.14 -1.18 35.11
N ALA A 312 4.30 -0.96 34.48
CA ALA A 312 4.49 -1.17 33.05
C ALA A 312 4.27 -2.63 32.65
N SER A 313 4.80 -3.57 33.44
CA SER A 313 4.60 -5.00 33.18
C SER A 313 3.12 -5.42 33.26
N SER A 314 2.36 -4.89 34.21
CA SER A 314 0.93 -5.17 34.36
C SER A 314 0.13 -4.64 33.17
N ALA A 315 0.42 -3.41 32.72
CA ALA A 315 -0.22 -2.83 31.54
C ALA A 315 0.11 -3.63 30.26
N ILE A 316 1.38 -4.00 30.05
CA ILE A 316 1.81 -4.78 28.88
C ILE A 316 1.23 -6.20 28.92
N TYR A 317 1.21 -6.84 30.09
CA TYR A 317 0.59 -8.15 30.29
C TYR A 317 -0.90 -8.11 29.94
N TRP A 318 -1.62 -7.08 30.39
CA TRP A 318 -3.02 -6.90 30.06
C TRP A 318 -3.22 -6.78 28.54
N MET A 319 -2.40 -5.96 27.87
CA MET A 319 -2.49 -5.80 26.41
C MET A 319 -2.25 -7.08 25.64
N ASN A 320 -1.21 -7.83 26.01
CA ASN A 320 -0.85 -9.07 25.32
C ASN A 320 -1.89 -10.17 25.55
N SER A 321 -2.44 -10.25 26.76
CA SER A 321 -3.49 -11.23 27.11
C SER A 321 -4.81 -10.94 26.40
N ASN A 322 -5.23 -9.67 26.37
CA ASN A 322 -6.50 -9.26 25.76
C ASN A 322 -6.39 -8.90 24.28
N ARG A 323 -5.17 -8.88 23.74
CA ARG A 323 -4.86 -8.47 22.35
C ARG A 323 -5.45 -7.10 22.00
N SER A 324 -5.42 -6.17 22.94
CA SER A 324 -6.05 -4.84 22.82
C SER A 324 -5.32 -3.83 23.69
N GLY A 325 -5.37 -2.54 23.31
CA GLY A 325 -4.89 -1.44 24.15
C GLY A 325 -5.99 -0.76 24.97
N SER A 326 -7.28 -1.07 24.76
CA SER A 326 -8.41 -0.26 25.28
C SER A 326 -8.54 -0.22 26.82
N GLY A 327 -7.97 -1.19 27.54
CA GLY A 327 -8.00 -1.25 29.01
C GLY A 327 -6.75 -0.67 29.69
N VAL A 328 -5.73 -0.27 28.92
CA VAL A 328 -4.49 0.33 29.45
C VAL A 328 -4.72 1.59 30.28
N PRO A 329 -5.64 2.52 29.92
CA PRO A 329 -5.88 3.72 30.71
C PRO A 329 -6.12 3.45 32.20
N LYS A 330 -6.79 2.34 32.56
CA LYS A 330 -7.09 1.96 33.95
C LYS A 330 -5.85 1.72 34.80
N PHE A 331 -4.74 1.32 34.18
CA PHE A 331 -3.47 1.15 34.87
C PHE A 331 -2.74 2.50 34.99
N LEU A 332 -2.91 3.39 34.01
CA LEU A 332 -2.06 4.57 33.87
C LEU A 332 -2.64 5.84 34.49
N GLN A 333 -3.96 5.96 34.61
CA GLN A 333 -4.68 7.22 34.92
C GLN A 333 -4.12 7.97 36.14
N ASP A 334 -3.83 7.27 37.23
CA ASP A 334 -3.33 7.85 38.48
C ASP A 334 -1.85 7.52 38.74
N SER A 335 -1.08 7.34 37.67
CA SER A 335 0.30 6.88 37.75
C SER A 335 1.30 7.89 37.17
N PRO A 336 2.60 7.76 37.52
CA PRO A 336 3.65 8.54 36.87
C PRO A 336 3.81 8.27 35.37
N LEU A 337 3.10 7.26 34.81
CA LEU A 337 3.09 6.88 33.39
C LEU A 337 1.76 7.26 32.68
N VAL A 338 0.96 8.19 33.22
CA VAL A 338 -0.31 8.61 32.59
C VAL A 338 -0.13 9.09 31.14
N GLY A 339 -1.01 8.65 30.22
CA GLY A 339 -0.98 9.07 28.81
C GLY A 339 0.13 8.46 27.94
N CYS A 340 0.90 7.47 28.44
CA CYS A 340 1.87 6.72 27.64
C CYS A 340 1.22 5.82 26.57
N ASP A 341 -0.08 5.61 26.65
CA ASP A 341 -0.91 4.83 25.73
C ASP A 341 -1.38 5.65 24.51
N GLY A 342 -0.57 6.59 24.04
CA GLY A 342 -0.92 7.44 22.90
C GLY A 342 0.01 8.64 22.75
N ALA A 343 -0.54 9.78 22.32
CA ALA A 343 0.23 11.00 22.06
C ALA A 343 0.95 11.57 23.30
N GLY A 344 0.54 11.20 24.51
CA GLY A 344 1.18 11.63 25.75
C GLY A 344 2.60 11.09 25.95
N VAL A 345 3.02 10.04 25.22
CA VAL A 345 4.38 9.46 25.30
C VAL A 345 5.48 10.48 25.04
N ALA A 346 5.21 11.50 24.22
CA ALA A 346 6.16 12.55 23.85
C ALA A 346 6.69 13.31 25.09
N ARG A 347 5.87 13.46 26.15
CA ARG A 347 6.28 14.17 27.37
C ARG A 347 7.47 13.49 28.06
N TYR A 348 7.59 12.18 27.90
CA TYR A 348 8.68 11.38 28.45
C TYR A 348 9.86 11.25 27.51
N THR A 349 9.61 11.19 26.20
CA THR A 349 10.66 10.79 25.25
C THR A 349 11.32 11.98 24.55
N ARG A 350 10.73 13.18 24.62
CA ARG A 350 11.24 14.41 23.95
C ARG A 350 12.63 14.87 24.41
N HIS A 351 13.11 14.43 25.56
CA HIS A 351 14.43 14.80 26.08
C HIS A 351 15.52 13.76 25.77
N LEU A 352 15.15 12.59 25.23
CA LEU A 352 16.10 11.52 24.96
C LEU A 352 17.02 11.89 23.80
N ARG A 353 18.33 11.72 24.03
CA ARG A 353 19.39 11.86 23.03
C ARG A 353 19.47 10.61 22.15
N ARG A 354 20.15 10.73 21.01
CA ARG A 354 20.36 9.61 20.05
C ARG A 354 20.88 8.34 20.74
N GLU A 355 21.86 8.50 21.62
CA GLU A 355 22.51 7.38 22.30
C GLU A 355 21.60 6.70 23.32
N GLU A 356 20.73 7.45 23.99
CA GLU A 356 19.75 6.93 24.94
C GLU A 356 18.64 6.18 24.21
N CYS A 357 18.17 6.69 23.07
CA CYS A 357 17.23 5.96 22.20
C CYS A 357 17.85 4.66 21.70
N ARG A 358 19.09 4.68 21.21
CA ARG A 358 19.81 3.47 20.77
C ARG A 358 20.00 2.48 21.92
N PHE A 359 20.37 2.96 23.10
CA PHE A 359 20.50 2.13 24.29
C PHE A 359 19.18 1.45 24.68
N ALA A 360 18.09 2.23 24.73
CA ALA A 360 16.75 1.72 25.01
C ALA A 360 16.33 0.64 23.99
N ILE A 361 16.49 0.89 22.70
CA ILE A 361 16.18 -0.09 21.64
C ILE A 361 17.05 -1.35 21.80
N ASN A 362 18.35 -1.18 22.03
CA ASN A 362 19.31 -2.28 22.08
C ASN A 362 19.06 -3.25 23.23
N ILE A 363 18.60 -2.76 24.39
CA ILE A 363 18.24 -3.61 25.52
C ILE A 363 17.14 -4.61 25.12
N PHE A 364 16.06 -4.11 24.51
CA PHE A 364 14.96 -4.97 24.04
C PHE A 364 15.31 -5.77 22.79
N TRP A 365 16.35 -5.35 22.06
CA TRP A 365 16.82 -6.01 20.85
C TRP A 365 17.66 -7.27 21.12
N LYS A 366 18.61 -7.18 22.06
CA LYS A 366 19.53 -8.27 22.38
C LYS A 366 18.79 -9.49 22.92
N TYR A 367 17.66 -9.27 23.59
CA TYR A 367 16.83 -10.30 24.25
C TYR A 367 17.70 -11.31 25.02
N SER A 368 18.21 -10.87 26.16
CA SER A 368 18.93 -11.71 27.11
C SER A 368 18.18 -11.73 28.43
N PHE A 369 18.05 -12.90 29.05
CA PHE A 369 17.65 -13.00 30.47
C PHE A 369 18.79 -12.69 31.43
N VAL A 370 19.92 -12.21 30.90
CA VAL A 370 21.06 -11.73 31.68
C VAL A 370 20.63 -10.42 32.35
N PRO A 371 20.79 -10.30 33.69
CA PRO A 371 20.55 -9.06 34.41
C PRO A 371 21.37 -7.90 33.84
N LEU A 372 20.92 -6.67 34.07
CA LEU A 372 21.69 -5.50 33.68
C LEU A 372 23.01 -5.46 34.45
N THR A 373 24.09 -5.09 33.77
CA THR A 373 25.33 -4.70 34.46
C THR A 373 25.08 -3.44 35.30
N ASP A 374 25.88 -3.18 36.34
CA ASP A 374 25.72 -1.99 37.18
C ASP A 374 25.73 -0.69 36.34
N LEU A 375 26.62 -0.62 35.35
CA LEU A 375 26.70 0.50 34.42
C LEU A 375 25.42 0.66 33.57
N GLU A 376 24.88 -0.44 33.06
CA GLU A 376 23.64 -0.42 32.28
C GLU A 376 22.43 -0.07 33.17
N ARG A 377 22.39 -0.57 34.41
CA ARG A 377 21.37 -0.25 35.40
C ARG A 377 21.40 1.24 35.73
N ASP A 378 22.55 1.79 36.09
CA ASP A 378 22.72 3.21 36.45
C ASP A 378 22.40 4.14 35.27
N ARG A 379 22.71 3.70 34.05
CA ARG A 379 22.33 4.42 32.83
C ARG A 379 20.82 4.33 32.59
N LEU A 380 20.23 3.15 32.74
CA LEU A 380 18.80 2.92 32.51
C LEU A 380 17.96 3.69 33.52
N GLU A 381 18.32 3.68 34.80
CA GLU A 381 17.58 4.32 35.88
C GLU A 381 17.25 5.79 35.57
N LYS A 382 18.22 6.53 35.00
CA LYS A 382 18.09 7.95 34.62
C LYS A 382 17.04 8.19 33.53
N ILE A 383 16.78 7.21 32.67
CA ILE A 383 15.85 7.30 31.54
C ILE A 383 14.69 6.30 31.65
N LEU A 384 14.58 5.58 32.77
CA LEU A 384 13.68 4.44 32.93
C LEU A 384 12.21 4.82 32.65
N PRO A 385 11.67 5.96 33.14
CA PRO A 385 10.31 6.36 32.82
C PRO A 385 10.07 6.50 31.31
N ALA A 386 11.03 7.05 30.57
CA ALA A 386 10.93 7.24 29.13
C ALA A 386 11.02 5.91 28.36
N VAL A 387 11.88 4.99 28.81
CA VAL A 387 11.99 3.65 28.22
C VAL A 387 10.72 2.83 28.44
N LEU A 388 10.16 2.85 29.65
CA LEU A 388 8.90 2.17 29.97
C LEU A 388 7.71 2.80 29.23
N ALA A 389 7.65 4.13 29.15
CA ALA A 389 6.65 4.85 28.37
C ALA A 389 6.68 4.43 26.88
N ALA A 390 7.88 4.40 26.28
CA ALA A 390 8.06 3.95 24.89
C ALA A 390 7.66 2.47 24.72
N ALA A 391 8.00 1.59 25.67
CA ALA A 391 7.62 0.18 25.63
C ALA A 391 6.09 -0.01 25.67
N ILE A 392 5.40 0.67 26.58
CA ILE A 392 3.93 0.66 26.68
C ILE A 392 3.33 1.20 25.38
N CYS A 393 3.77 2.37 24.93
CA CYS A 393 3.27 3.01 23.72
C CYS A 393 3.45 2.13 22.49
N GLY A 394 4.63 1.51 22.33
CA GLY A 394 4.92 0.61 21.21
C GLY A 394 3.96 -0.58 21.14
N VAL A 395 3.77 -1.27 22.26
CA VAL A 395 2.83 -2.41 22.36
C VAL A 395 1.39 -1.94 22.16
N TYR A 396 1.01 -0.82 22.77
CA TYR A 396 -0.31 -0.22 22.62
C TYR A 396 -0.62 0.10 21.16
N ARG A 397 0.28 0.80 20.47
CA ARG A 397 0.13 1.21 19.07
C ARG A 397 0.02 0.00 18.16
N TRP A 398 0.78 -1.07 18.39
CA TRP A 398 0.62 -2.31 17.64
C TRP A 398 -0.78 -2.92 17.80
N TRP A 399 -1.28 -3.05 19.03
CA TRP A 399 -2.61 -3.64 19.27
C TRP A 399 -3.76 -2.77 18.79
N GLN A 400 -3.68 -1.44 18.98
CA GLN A 400 -4.66 -0.52 18.42
C GLN A 400 -4.64 -0.53 16.90
N TYR A 401 -3.45 -0.57 16.30
CA TYR A 401 -3.28 -0.70 14.87
C TYR A 401 -4.02 -1.94 14.38
N LYS A 402 -3.70 -3.11 14.93
CA LYS A 402 -4.27 -4.39 14.52
C LYS A 402 -5.79 -4.45 14.64
N ASN A 403 -6.36 -3.84 15.69
CA ASN A 403 -7.79 -3.93 15.94
C ASN A 403 -8.63 -2.86 15.23
N ASN A 404 -8.06 -1.71 14.90
CA ASN A 404 -8.84 -0.57 14.41
C ASN A 404 -8.53 -0.16 12.97
N THR A 405 -7.27 -0.30 12.53
CA THR A 405 -6.79 0.35 11.30
C THR A 405 -6.05 -0.59 10.35
N GLY A 406 -5.48 -1.69 10.87
CA GLY A 406 -4.69 -2.63 10.09
C GLY A 406 -5.54 -3.57 9.25
N GLY A 407 -5.49 -3.38 7.94
CA GLY A 407 -5.94 -4.34 6.94
C GLY A 407 -4.87 -5.39 6.60
N HIS A 408 -5.31 -6.56 6.15
CA HIS A 408 -4.41 -7.60 5.67
C HIS A 408 -4.08 -7.34 4.20
N LEU A 409 -2.81 -7.44 3.79
CA LEU A 409 -2.50 -7.51 2.36
C LEU A 409 -3.20 -8.73 1.71
N PRO A 410 -3.59 -8.65 0.43
CA PRO A 410 -4.25 -9.78 -0.23
C PRO A 410 -3.33 -10.99 -0.24
N SER A 411 -3.70 -12.03 0.51
CA SER A 411 -2.86 -13.23 0.72
C SER A 411 -2.50 -13.94 -0.58
N TRP A 412 -3.41 -13.94 -1.55
CA TRP A 412 -3.16 -14.48 -2.88
C TRP A 412 -2.05 -13.76 -3.64
N LEU A 413 -1.87 -12.45 -3.41
CA LEU A 413 -0.82 -11.64 -4.03
C LEU A 413 0.52 -11.78 -3.29
N LEU A 414 0.51 -12.35 -2.08
CA LEU A 414 1.72 -12.69 -1.33
C LEU A 414 2.32 -14.04 -1.77
N ALA A 415 1.55 -14.89 -2.47
CA ALA A 415 2.05 -16.16 -2.97
C ALA A 415 2.99 -15.95 -4.16
N ASP A 416 4.21 -16.51 -4.11
CA ASP A 416 5.24 -16.32 -5.14
C ASP A 416 4.74 -16.66 -6.55
N SER A 417 3.93 -17.72 -6.67
CA SER A 417 3.34 -18.12 -7.95
C SER A 417 2.50 -17.03 -8.62
N ILE A 418 1.87 -16.14 -7.84
CA ILE A 418 1.10 -15.02 -8.35
C ILE A 418 1.94 -13.75 -8.38
N ARG A 419 2.70 -13.48 -7.32
CA ARG A 419 3.52 -12.27 -7.16
C ARG A 419 4.54 -12.11 -8.28
N LEU A 420 5.13 -13.21 -8.73
CA LEU A 420 6.12 -13.25 -9.81
C LEU A 420 5.49 -13.37 -11.20
N SER A 421 4.17 -13.65 -11.29
CA SER A 421 3.47 -13.73 -12.57
C SER A 421 3.30 -12.33 -13.20
N PRO A 422 3.36 -12.22 -14.54
CA PRO A 422 2.98 -11.00 -15.25
C PRO A 422 1.53 -10.58 -14.92
N ILE A 423 1.32 -9.30 -14.61
CA ILE A 423 -0.01 -8.74 -14.35
C ILE A 423 -0.35 -7.71 -15.42
N TRP A 424 -1.41 -7.94 -16.19
CA TRP A 424 -1.88 -7.08 -17.26
C TRP A 424 -3.08 -6.27 -16.78
N LEU A 425 -2.86 -4.99 -16.51
CA LEU A 425 -3.93 -4.07 -16.12
C LEU A 425 -4.61 -3.52 -17.37
N ARG A 426 -5.86 -3.93 -17.57
CA ARG A 426 -6.74 -3.44 -18.63
C ARG A 426 -7.24 -2.03 -18.28
N ASP A 427 -7.45 -1.24 -19.32
CA ASP A 427 -8.06 0.08 -19.27
C ASP A 427 -9.60 0.05 -19.17
N CYS A 428 -10.21 1.19 -18.81
CA CYS A 428 -11.66 1.39 -18.88
C CYS A 428 -12.11 1.63 -20.33
N CYS A 429 -12.14 0.60 -21.16
CA CYS A 429 -12.87 0.67 -22.43
C CYS A 429 -14.34 0.29 -22.22
N GLU A 430 -15.24 0.89 -23.02
CA GLU A 430 -16.72 0.98 -22.85
C GLU A 430 -17.49 -0.36 -22.74
N ASP A 431 -16.82 -1.51 -22.74
CA ASP A 431 -17.43 -2.85 -22.69
C ASP A 431 -18.15 -3.17 -21.37
N MET A 432 -18.08 -2.31 -20.34
CA MET A 432 -18.81 -2.52 -19.09
C MET A 432 -20.33 -2.32 -19.21
N ASN A 433 -20.84 -1.78 -20.33
CA ASN A 433 -22.28 -1.66 -20.54
C ASN A 433 -22.98 -2.97 -20.96
N ASN A 434 -22.24 -4.05 -21.24
CA ASN A 434 -22.83 -5.30 -21.76
C ASN A 434 -22.98 -6.44 -20.73
N ASN A 435 -22.60 -6.25 -19.46
CA ASN A 435 -22.65 -7.31 -18.43
C ASN A 435 -23.11 -6.82 -17.04
N MET A 436 -23.96 -5.79 -16.99
CA MET A 436 -24.73 -5.44 -15.78
C MET A 436 -26.19 -5.85 -15.93
#